data_AF-A0A2V9PFW1-F1
#
_entry.id   AF-A0A2V9PFW1-F1
#
_cell.length_a   1.000
_cell.length_b   1.000
_cell.length_c   1.000
_cell.angle_alpha   90.00
_cell.angle_beta   90.00
_cell.angle_gamma   90.00
#
_symmetry.space_group_name_H-M   'P 1'
#
loop_
_entity.id
_entity.type
_entity.pdbx_description
1 polymer ?
#
loop_
_entity_poly.entity_id
_entity_poly.type
_entity_poly.pdbx_seq_one_letter_code
_entity_poly.pdbx_strand_id
1 'polypeptide(L)'
;MSQSLRRPYLSFLALLLTATGLIGCAVGPNYKRPTVNVPVTYRGATADSSASPESKTEQVKTEQATASLGDEKWWQVFQDRELQGLIRTALKNNYDVRIAAARVLEAQSQLGITRADQLPSLAVGGNIASVQNPKLGPIPSYELTQGELTASAAWNLDFW
;
A
#
# COMPACT_ATOMS: atom_id res chain seq x y z
N MET A 1 22.12 -25.57 49.14
CA MET A 1 22.80 -25.37 47.84
C MET A 1 21.90 -25.91 46.73
N SER A 2 20.89 -25.14 46.27
CA SER A 2 19.96 -25.58 45.20
C SER A 2 19.11 -24.42 44.64
N GLN A 3 19.71 -23.47 43.91
CA GLN A 3 18.91 -22.43 43.22
C GLN A 3 19.34 -22.12 41.76
N SER A 4 20.32 -22.81 41.17
CA SER A 4 20.83 -22.44 39.84
C SER A 4 20.06 -23.00 38.64
N LEU A 5 19.18 -24.01 38.82
CA LEU A 5 18.54 -24.70 37.69
C LEU A 5 17.25 -24.06 37.16
N ARG A 6 16.66 -23.05 37.83
CA ARG A 6 15.39 -22.43 37.38
C ARG A 6 15.57 -21.30 36.35
N ARG A 7 16.74 -20.66 36.29
CA ARG A 7 17.05 -19.52 35.41
C ARG A 7 17.05 -19.83 33.89
N PRO A 8 17.66 -20.94 33.40
CA PRO A 8 17.74 -21.17 31.95
C PRO A 8 16.38 -21.54 31.34
N TYR A 9 15.53 -22.27 32.07
CA TYR A 9 14.20 -22.63 31.60
C TYR A 9 13.26 -21.43 31.50
N LEU A 10 13.34 -20.47 32.44
CA LEU A 10 12.57 -19.22 32.38
C LEU A 10 12.97 -18.36 31.16
N SER A 11 14.28 -18.29 30.84
CA SER A 11 14.75 -17.59 29.63
C SER A 11 14.34 -18.29 28.34
N PHE A 12 14.40 -19.64 28.28
CA PHE A 12 13.94 -20.41 27.12
C PHE A 12 12.43 -20.31 26.91
N LEU A 13 11.65 -20.31 28.00
CA LEU A 13 10.19 -20.20 27.94
C LEU A 13 9.75 -18.79 27.53
N ALA A 14 10.48 -17.75 27.98
CA ALA A 14 10.29 -16.38 27.48
C ALA A 14 10.62 -16.25 25.98
N LEU A 15 11.72 -16.86 25.51
CA LEU A 15 12.12 -16.86 24.10
C LEU A 15 11.08 -17.57 23.21
N LEU A 16 10.56 -18.70 23.67
CA LEU A 16 9.52 -19.46 22.98
C LEU A 16 8.19 -18.68 22.90
N LEU A 17 7.82 -18.01 23.99
CA LEU A 17 6.60 -17.18 24.06
C LEU A 17 6.70 -15.97 23.11
N THR A 18 7.86 -15.32 23.04
CA THR A 18 8.12 -14.26 22.05
C THR A 18 8.08 -14.79 20.62
N ALA A 19 8.67 -15.96 20.33
CA ALA A 19 8.70 -16.53 18.99
C ALA A 19 7.30 -16.90 18.47
N THR A 20 6.42 -17.38 19.35
CA THR A 20 5.03 -17.73 18.98
C THR A 20 4.17 -16.49 18.77
N GLY A 21 4.53 -15.35 19.39
CA GLY A 21 3.82 -14.08 19.22
C GLY A 21 4.01 -13.43 17.85
N LEU A 22 5.05 -13.78 17.08
CA LEU A 22 5.36 -13.18 15.77
C LEU A 22 4.64 -13.82 14.57
N ILE A 23 3.75 -14.79 14.79
CA ILE A 23 3.02 -15.49 13.73
C ILE A 23 1.73 -14.73 13.41
N GLY A 24 1.83 -13.54 12.81
CA GLY A 24 0.70 -12.86 12.19
C GLY A 24 0.31 -13.57 10.89
N CYS A 25 -0.97 -13.83 10.68
CA CYS A 25 -1.47 -14.57 9.52
C CYS A 25 -2.35 -13.63 8.70
N ALA A 26 -1.97 -13.32 7.45
CA ALA A 26 -2.80 -12.47 6.59
C ALA A 26 -4.29 -12.91 6.59
N VAL A 27 -5.15 -12.14 7.26
CA VAL A 27 -6.58 -12.45 7.42
C VAL A 27 -7.34 -11.86 6.24
N GLY A 28 -7.86 -12.73 5.37
CA GLY A 28 -8.76 -12.33 4.31
C GLY A 28 -9.03 -13.48 3.32
N PRO A 29 -10.23 -13.54 2.71
CA PRO A 29 -10.48 -14.52 1.66
C PRO A 29 -9.60 -14.18 0.44
N ASN A 30 -9.04 -15.22 -0.17
CA ASN A 30 -8.36 -15.06 -1.46
C ASN A 30 -9.32 -14.44 -2.47
N TYR A 31 -8.83 -13.47 -3.26
CA TYR A 31 -9.61 -12.83 -4.30
C TYR A 31 -10.18 -13.89 -5.26
N LYS A 32 -11.50 -13.91 -5.42
CA LYS A 32 -12.21 -14.72 -6.41
C LYS A 32 -12.90 -13.76 -7.38
N ARG A 33 -12.52 -13.84 -8.67
CA ARG A 33 -13.18 -13.05 -9.72
C ARG A 33 -14.68 -13.40 -9.75
N PRO A 34 -15.59 -12.42 -9.68
CA PRO A 34 -17.02 -12.67 -9.82
C PRO A 34 -17.36 -13.28 -11.19
N THR A 35 -18.30 -14.23 -11.21
CA THR A 35 -18.84 -14.73 -12.48
C THR A 35 -19.68 -13.64 -13.13
N VAL A 36 -19.42 -13.35 -14.40
CA VAL A 36 -20.17 -12.39 -15.19
C VAL A 36 -20.97 -13.15 -16.24
N ASN A 37 -22.28 -12.92 -16.28
CA ASN A 37 -23.15 -13.55 -17.27
C ASN A 37 -23.08 -12.76 -18.59
N VAL A 38 -22.08 -13.09 -19.40
CA VAL A 38 -21.89 -12.53 -20.75
C VAL A 38 -21.91 -13.65 -21.78
N PRO A 39 -22.40 -13.38 -23.00
CA PRO A 39 -22.38 -14.39 -24.06
C PRO A 39 -20.94 -14.74 -24.43
N VAL A 40 -20.69 -16.02 -24.72
CA VAL A 40 -19.36 -16.52 -25.16
C VAL A 40 -18.95 -15.89 -26.49
N THR A 41 -19.93 -15.49 -27.32
CA THR A 41 -19.71 -14.84 -28.61
C THR A 41 -20.64 -13.65 -28.77
N TYR A 42 -20.09 -12.52 -29.18
CA TYR A 42 -20.88 -11.35 -29.57
C TYR A 42 -21.28 -11.43 -31.05
N ARG A 43 -22.40 -10.78 -31.42
CA ARG A 43 -22.84 -10.66 -32.81
C ARG A 43 -21.73 -10.00 -33.64
N GLY A 44 -21.31 -10.64 -34.72
CA GLY A 44 -20.24 -10.14 -35.60
C GLY A 44 -18.85 -10.72 -35.31
N ALA A 45 -18.71 -11.64 -34.34
CA ALA A 45 -17.49 -12.42 -34.18
C ALA A 45 -17.26 -13.30 -35.43
N THR A 46 -16.16 -13.06 -36.14
CA THR A 46 -15.66 -13.97 -37.19
C THR A 46 -15.06 -15.21 -36.52
N ALA A 47 -14.91 -16.32 -37.26
CA ALA A 47 -14.43 -17.61 -36.71
C ALA A 47 -13.05 -17.51 -36.02
N ASP A 48 -12.26 -16.49 -36.35
CA ASP A 48 -10.97 -16.20 -35.71
C ASP A 48 -11.11 -15.44 -34.36
N SER A 49 -12.26 -14.83 -34.07
CA SER A 49 -12.45 -13.97 -32.89
C SER A 49 -12.99 -14.70 -31.65
N SER A 50 -13.36 -15.98 -31.77
CA SER A 50 -13.94 -16.77 -30.67
C SER A 50 -12.89 -17.61 -29.95
N ALA A 51 -11.98 -16.95 -29.23
CA ALA A 51 -11.21 -17.63 -28.18
C ALA A 51 -12.06 -17.67 -26.90
N SER A 52 -12.69 -18.82 -26.64
CA SER A 52 -13.39 -19.11 -25.39
C SER A 52 -12.43 -18.98 -24.19
N PRO A 53 -12.88 -18.51 -23.02
CA PRO A 53 -12.09 -18.60 -21.82
C PRO A 53 -12.11 -20.04 -21.28
N GLU A 54 -10.98 -20.43 -20.72
CA GLU A 54 -10.82 -21.52 -19.74
C GLU A 54 -10.42 -22.90 -20.27
N SER A 55 -9.11 -23.11 -20.42
CA SER A 55 -8.44 -24.35 -20.02
C SER A 55 -6.99 -24.04 -19.63
N LYS A 56 -6.72 -24.04 -18.32
CA LYS A 56 -5.35 -24.20 -17.82
C LYS A 56 -4.91 -25.62 -18.15
N THR A 57 -4.01 -25.78 -19.11
CA THR A 57 -3.01 -26.84 -19.07
C THR A 57 -1.71 -26.27 -19.59
N GLU A 58 -0.74 -26.25 -18.69
CA GLU A 58 0.68 -26.12 -18.96
C GLU A 58 1.06 -27.13 -20.05
N GLN A 59 1.24 -26.67 -21.30
CA GLN A 59 2.18 -27.21 -22.29
C GLN A 59 2.01 -26.57 -23.68
N VAL A 60 3.17 -26.16 -24.21
CA VAL A 60 3.48 -25.85 -25.62
C VAL A 60 2.87 -24.57 -26.21
N LYS A 61 3.77 -23.59 -26.31
CA LYS A 61 3.76 -22.44 -27.20
C LYS A 61 3.48 -22.90 -28.64
N THR A 62 2.24 -22.78 -29.10
CA THR A 62 1.89 -22.82 -30.53
C THR A 62 1.29 -21.47 -30.91
N GLU A 63 1.98 -20.81 -31.83
CA GLU A 63 1.86 -19.43 -32.25
C GLU A 63 0.64 -19.20 -33.14
N GLN A 64 -0.57 -19.26 -32.60
CA GLN A 64 -1.73 -18.59 -33.20
C GLN A 64 -2.74 -18.23 -32.11
N ALA A 65 -2.31 -17.33 -31.21
CA ALA A 65 -3.28 -16.49 -30.53
C ALA A 65 -3.91 -15.63 -31.62
N THR A 66 -5.20 -15.81 -31.86
CA THR A 66 -5.95 -14.92 -32.75
C THR A 66 -5.78 -13.50 -32.23
N ALA A 67 -5.15 -12.64 -33.05
CA ALA A 67 -4.73 -11.31 -32.63
C ALA A 67 -5.95 -10.50 -32.16
N SER A 68 -6.02 -10.21 -30.86
CA SER A 68 -7.04 -9.34 -30.32
C SER A 68 -6.77 -7.92 -30.79
N LEU A 69 -7.81 -7.20 -31.22
CA LEU A 69 -7.69 -5.77 -31.54
C LEU A 69 -7.14 -4.96 -30.35
N GLY A 70 -7.34 -5.44 -29.11
CA GLY A 70 -6.82 -4.80 -27.90
C GLY A 70 -5.29 -4.91 -27.74
N ASP A 71 -4.65 -5.87 -28.43
CA ASP A 71 -3.21 -6.06 -28.39
C ASP A 71 -2.49 -5.24 -29.48
N GLU A 72 -3.25 -4.74 -30.46
CA GLU A 72 -2.72 -3.93 -31.55
C GLU A 72 -2.42 -2.50 -31.12
N LYS A 73 -1.34 -1.94 -31.66
CA LYS A 73 -1.02 -0.52 -31.44
C LYS A 73 -2.02 0.33 -32.21
N TRP A 74 -2.70 1.26 -31.53
CA TRP A 74 -3.75 2.08 -32.15
C TRP A 74 -3.27 2.84 -33.40
N TRP A 75 -2.00 3.24 -33.47
CA TRP A 75 -1.43 3.93 -34.65
C TRP A 75 -1.13 3.01 -35.84
N GLN A 76 -1.21 1.69 -35.67
CA GLN A 76 -1.18 0.71 -36.77
C GLN A 76 -2.59 0.46 -37.30
N VAL A 77 -3.61 0.62 -36.45
CA VAL A 77 -5.03 0.50 -36.80
C VAL A 77 -5.51 1.75 -37.57
N PHE A 78 -5.20 2.94 -37.08
CA PHE A 78 -5.54 4.20 -37.76
C PHE A 78 -4.44 4.60 -38.74
N GLN A 79 -4.70 4.54 -40.05
CA GLN A 79 -3.68 4.83 -41.09
C GLN A 79 -3.59 6.31 -41.50
N ASP A 80 -4.54 7.14 -41.09
CA ASP A 80 -4.55 8.58 -41.39
C ASP A 80 -3.51 9.34 -40.55
N ARG A 81 -2.57 10.02 -41.22
CA ARG A 81 -1.48 10.75 -40.56
C ARG A 81 -1.95 11.99 -39.81
N GLU A 82 -2.94 12.71 -40.34
CA GLU A 82 -3.50 13.90 -39.68
C GLU A 82 -4.22 13.50 -38.40
N LEU A 83 -5.04 12.44 -38.47
CA LEU A 83 -5.72 11.89 -37.29
C LEU A 83 -4.72 11.43 -36.22
N GLN A 84 -3.66 10.71 -36.60
CA GLN A 84 -2.61 10.34 -35.66
C GLN A 84 -1.92 11.56 -35.03
N GLY A 85 -1.71 12.63 -35.80
CA GLY A 85 -1.15 13.89 -35.32
C GLY A 85 -2.04 14.56 -34.26
N LEU A 86 -3.34 14.60 -34.51
CA LEU A 86 -4.34 15.12 -33.56
C LEU A 86 -4.39 14.29 -32.27
N ILE A 87 -4.40 12.96 -32.36
CA ILE A 87 -4.40 12.07 -31.20
C ILE A 87 -3.15 12.28 -30.34
N ARG A 88 -1.95 12.35 -30.96
CA ARG A 88 -0.71 12.62 -30.21
C ARG A 88 -0.73 13.97 -29.52
N THR A 89 -1.23 15.00 -30.21
CA THR A 89 -1.37 16.35 -29.65
C THR A 89 -2.34 16.37 -28.48
N ALA A 90 -3.47 15.66 -28.61
CA ALA A 90 -4.44 15.48 -27.54
C ALA A 90 -3.81 14.76 -26.35
N LEU A 91 -3.22 13.58 -26.52
CA LEU A 91 -2.59 12.82 -25.43
C LEU A 91 -1.51 13.62 -24.70
N LYS A 92 -0.75 14.47 -25.40
CA LYS A 92 0.28 15.33 -24.80
C LYS A 92 -0.29 16.48 -23.97
N ASN A 93 -1.42 17.07 -24.40
CA ASN A 93 -1.96 18.30 -23.81
C ASN A 93 -3.30 18.11 -23.07
N ASN A 94 -3.84 16.89 -23.02
CA ASN A 94 -5.13 16.61 -22.41
C ASN A 94 -5.03 16.64 -20.87
N TYR A 95 -5.81 17.53 -20.25
CA TYR A 95 -5.84 17.69 -18.80
C TYR A 95 -6.47 16.51 -18.08
N ASP A 96 -7.48 15.85 -18.66
CA ASP A 96 -8.13 14.68 -18.05
C ASP A 96 -7.15 13.50 -17.90
N VAL A 97 -6.30 13.25 -18.91
CA VAL A 97 -5.24 12.23 -18.84
C VAL A 97 -4.22 12.59 -17.76
N ARG A 98 -3.84 13.87 -17.65
CA ARG A 98 -2.94 14.35 -16.60
C ARG A 98 -3.55 14.21 -15.21
N ILE A 99 -4.84 14.51 -15.06
CA ILE A 99 -5.59 14.32 -13.81
C ILE A 99 -5.67 12.83 -13.46
N ALA A 100 -5.96 11.96 -14.42
CA ALA A 100 -5.99 10.52 -14.21
C ALA A 100 -4.62 9.99 -13.75
N ALA A 101 -3.52 10.44 -14.38
CA ALA A 101 -2.17 10.09 -13.94
C ALA A 101 -1.87 10.60 -12.52
N ALA A 102 -2.28 11.82 -12.19
CA ALA A 102 -2.12 12.38 -10.84
C ALA A 102 -2.90 11.57 -9.78
N ARG A 103 -4.12 11.11 -10.08
CA ARG A 103 -4.90 10.24 -9.20
C ARG A 103 -4.22 8.89 -8.94
N VAL A 104 -3.53 8.33 -9.94
CA VAL A 104 -2.74 7.11 -9.74
C VAL A 104 -1.56 7.37 -8.79
N LEU A 105 -0.85 8.50 -8.95
CA LEU A 105 0.24 8.88 -8.05
C LEU A 105 -0.25 9.17 -6.61
N GLU A 106 -1.41 9.79 -6.49
CA GLU A 106 -2.09 9.99 -5.21
C GLU A 106 -2.39 8.66 -4.52
N ALA A 107 -2.99 7.70 -5.24
CA ALA A 107 -3.29 6.37 -4.70
C ALA A 107 -2.01 5.62 -4.29
N GLN A 108 -0.92 5.74 -5.05
CA GLN A 108 0.38 5.16 -4.67
C GLN A 108 0.96 5.82 -3.41
N SER A 109 0.80 7.14 -3.27
CA SER A 109 1.26 7.88 -2.08
C SER A 109 0.45 7.51 -0.84
N GLN A 110 -0.88 7.35 -0.98
CA GLN A 110 -1.75 6.85 0.08
C GLN A 110 -1.35 5.44 0.53
N LEU A 111 -1.08 4.54 -0.43
CA LEU A 111 -0.54 3.20 -0.11
C LEU A 111 0.81 3.30 0.63
N GLY A 112 1.66 4.25 0.25
CA GLY A 112 2.92 4.53 0.94
C GLY A 112 2.71 4.96 2.39
N ILE A 113 1.77 5.86 2.66
CA ILE A 113 1.40 6.31 4.02
C ILE A 113 0.89 5.13 4.83
N THR A 114 -0.06 4.34 4.31
CA THR A 114 -0.61 3.17 5.00
C THR A 114 0.46 2.12 5.29
N ARG A 115 1.45 1.95 4.40
CA ARG A 115 2.60 1.06 4.67
C ARG A 115 3.54 1.64 5.73
N ALA A 116 3.72 2.96 5.78
CA ALA A 116 4.53 3.61 6.80
C ALA A 116 3.94 3.42 8.20
N ASP A 117 2.61 3.34 8.33
CA ASP A 117 1.93 3.05 9.60
C ASP A 117 2.26 1.66 10.19
N GLN A 118 2.79 0.74 9.37
CA GLN A 118 3.25 -0.58 9.82
C GLN A 118 4.68 -0.55 10.39
N LEU A 119 5.38 0.58 10.27
CA LEU A 119 6.74 0.78 10.78
C LEU A 119 6.72 1.52 12.13
N PRO A 120 7.81 1.46 12.92
CA PRO A 120 7.95 2.31 14.09
C PRO A 120 7.91 3.80 13.74
N SER A 121 7.10 4.55 14.46
CA SER A 121 7.11 6.02 14.44
C SER A 121 8.15 6.56 15.42
N LEU A 122 8.84 7.63 15.03
CA LEU A 122 9.83 8.32 15.85
C LEU A 122 9.41 9.79 15.98
N ALA A 123 9.40 10.31 17.20
CA ALA A 123 9.08 11.70 17.49
C ALA A 123 10.17 12.31 18.36
N VAL A 124 10.55 13.55 18.04
CA VAL A 124 11.45 14.37 18.84
C VAL A 124 10.77 15.71 19.07
N GLY A 125 10.69 16.13 20.33
CA GLY A 125 10.02 17.35 20.75
C GLY A 125 10.89 18.14 21.72
N GLY A 126 10.56 19.43 21.82
CA GLY A 126 11.13 20.32 22.82
C GLY A 126 10.06 21.29 23.29
N ASN A 127 9.98 21.53 24.59
CA ASN A 127 9.06 22.48 25.17
C ASN A 127 9.81 23.36 26.18
N ILE A 128 9.39 24.62 26.27
CA ILE A 128 9.76 25.52 27.37
C ILE A 128 8.46 26.09 27.93
N ALA A 129 8.26 25.92 29.23
CA ALA A 129 7.12 26.46 29.95
C ALA A 129 7.63 27.42 31.04
N SER A 130 7.05 28.61 31.12
CA SER A 130 7.26 29.52 32.25
C SER A 130 5.96 29.65 33.02
N VAL A 131 6.03 29.44 34.34
CA VAL A 131 4.91 29.66 35.25
C VAL A 131 5.26 30.85 36.13
N GLN A 132 4.43 31.89 36.05
CA GLN A 132 4.53 33.06 36.91
C GLN A 132 3.47 32.96 38.00
N ASN A 133 3.92 32.95 39.25
CA ASN A 133 3.03 32.92 40.40
C ASN A 133 3.02 34.28 41.09
N PRO A 134 1.84 34.90 41.27
CA PRO A 134 1.73 36.14 42.01
C PRO A 134 1.99 35.91 43.51
N LYS A 135 2.29 36.98 44.23
CA LYS A 135 2.47 36.94 45.69
C LYS A 135 1.21 36.41 46.37
N LEU A 136 1.35 35.41 47.24
CA LEU A 136 0.24 34.82 48.00
C LEU A 136 0.55 34.87 49.51
N GLY A 137 0.00 35.88 50.19
CA GLY A 137 0.24 36.11 51.62
C GLY A 137 1.74 36.33 51.92
N PRO A 138 2.37 35.53 52.82
CA PRO A 138 3.79 35.65 53.13
C PRO A 138 4.72 35.10 52.02
N ILE A 139 4.19 34.44 50.99
CA ILE A 139 4.98 33.85 49.89
C ILE A 139 5.24 34.91 48.81
N PRO A 140 6.50 35.28 48.49
CA PRO A 140 6.81 36.26 47.45
C PRO A 140 6.48 35.73 46.05
N SER A 141 6.30 36.63 45.08
CA SER A 141 6.11 36.25 43.67
C SER A 141 7.38 35.59 43.13
N TYR A 142 7.21 34.59 42.28
CA TYR A 142 8.32 33.89 41.64
C TYR A 142 7.95 33.45 40.23
N GLU A 143 8.97 33.29 39.40
CA GLU A 143 8.85 32.75 38.05
C GLU A 143 9.67 31.47 37.96
N LEU A 144 9.04 30.41 37.45
CA LEU A 144 9.70 29.13 37.19
C LEU A 144 9.66 28.86 35.69
N THR A 145 10.82 28.95 35.06
CA THR A 145 11.00 28.51 33.68
C THR A 145 11.60 27.11 33.66
N GLN A 146 10.96 26.20 32.94
CA GLN A 146 11.40 24.83 32.78
C GLN A 146 11.43 24.49 31.29
N GLY A 147 12.48 23.78 30.87
CA GLY A 147 12.61 23.27 29.51
C GLY A 147 12.71 21.75 29.52
N GLU A 148 12.10 21.11 28.53
CA GLU A 148 12.14 19.67 28.33
C GLU A 148 12.48 19.34 26.88
N LEU A 149 13.32 18.33 26.67
CA LEU A 149 13.56 17.70 25.38
C LEU A 149 13.06 16.26 25.47
N THR A 150 12.22 15.85 24.54
CA THR A 150 11.64 14.51 24.49
C THR A 150 12.04 13.82 23.19
N ALA A 151 12.33 12.54 23.28
CA ALA A 151 12.45 11.65 22.13
C ALA A 151 11.67 10.38 22.46
N SER A 152 10.78 9.97 21.56
CA SER A 152 9.94 8.79 21.75
C SER A 152 9.85 7.96 20.47
N ALA A 153 9.61 6.67 20.66
CA ALA A 153 9.36 5.72 19.59
C ALA A 153 8.09 4.92 19.94
N ALA A 154 7.21 4.73 18.95
CA ALA A 154 6.00 3.94 19.13
C ALA A 154 5.80 3.04 17.91
N TRP A 155 5.46 1.77 18.14
CA TRP A 155 5.20 0.80 17.09
C TRP A 155 4.02 -0.09 17.47
N ASN A 156 3.07 -0.22 16.54
CA ASN A 156 1.98 -1.18 16.66
C ASN A 156 2.38 -2.46 15.93
N LEU A 157 2.58 -3.54 16.70
CA LEU A 157 2.84 -4.86 16.15
C LEU A 157 1.52 -5.48 15.70
N ASP A 158 1.37 -5.61 14.39
CA ASP A 158 0.26 -6.28 13.75
C ASP A 158 0.52 -7.79 13.78
N PHE A 159 -0.23 -8.51 14.63
CA PHE A 159 -0.12 -9.96 14.83
C PHE A 159 -1.35 -10.74 14.37
N TRP A 160 -2.27 -10.11 13.63
CA TRP A 160 -3.47 -10.80 13.17
C TRP A 160 -3.23 -11.56 11.88
#